data_AF-A0A1F7BM94-F1
#
_entry.id   AF-A0A1F7BM94-F1
#
_cell.length_a   1.000
_cell.length_b   1.000
_cell.length_c   1.000
_cell.angle_alpha   90.00
_cell.angle_beta   90.00
_cell.angle_gamma   90.00
#
_symmetry.space_group_name_H-M   'P 1'
#
loop_
_entity.id
_entity.type
_entity.pdbx_description
1 polymer ?
#
loop_
_entity_poly.entity_id
_entity_poly.type
_entity_poly.pdbx_seq_one_letter_code
_entity_poly.pdbx_strand_id
1 'polypeptide(L)'
;MRKTHRFRYGFTLIELLLVIGIIGVLASIVIVAINPTRQLAQARNATRRMDTGEIMKALQQYQIKTRSLPAGIDTTLKMIGTDSSGCDVACGTELGPGTSLAVRVSASTDDAEEEVASDDPVYVQSTDLEMVQDYDPSRGNQLIGMRFQNIAVPVGAIISSASIQFTVTLTDGNGNEATDLTFVGQNSDDAATFTTAANNISTRPRTSATVTWSSVPTWTVHGQTKDTPDIAPILQEIIDRSGWASGNDIVIMVEGTGRRPADSYDEGDGTGPLLSLTYRVAGMSAAACLNLNTLTGTYLTALPLDPSLGTSEKTYYAVRRTTTNRVHVESCGVELGELISVEQ
;
A
#
# COMPACT_ATOMS: atom_id res chain seq x y z
N MET A 1 -28.73 68.82 -25.45
CA MET A 1 -27.97 67.86 -24.61
C MET A 1 -28.82 66.63 -24.36
N ARG A 2 -28.55 65.51 -25.04
CA ARG A 2 -29.32 64.25 -24.89
C ARG A 2 -28.53 63.35 -23.94
N LYS A 3 -28.96 63.24 -22.68
CA LYS A 3 -28.33 62.35 -21.68
C LYS A 3 -28.61 60.90 -22.08
N THR A 4 -27.56 60.16 -22.42
CA THR A 4 -27.62 58.72 -22.67
C THR A 4 -27.62 58.00 -21.32
N HIS A 5 -28.77 57.43 -20.93
CA HIS A 5 -28.85 56.54 -19.77
C HIS A 5 -28.19 55.21 -20.13
N ARG A 6 -26.98 54.96 -19.59
CA ARG A 6 -26.38 53.63 -19.57
C ARG A 6 -27.18 52.74 -18.62
N PHE A 7 -27.99 51.83 -19.17
CA PHE A 7 -28.54 50.71 -18.39
C PHE A 7 -27.38 49.87 -17.86
N ARG A 8 -27.16 49.90 -16.54
CA ARG A 8 -26.30 48.93 -15.87
C ARG A 8 -27.13 47.66 -15.71
N TYR A 9 -26.93 46.69 -16.60
CA TYR A 9 -27.47 45.35 -16.43
C TYR A 9 -26.85 44.75 -15.16
N GLY A 10 -27.68 44.46 -14.15
CA GLY A 10 -27.26 43.74 -12.95
C GLY A 10 -27.25 42.24 -13.20
N PHE A 11 -26.38 41.51 -12.50
CA PHE A 11 -26.35 40.05 -12.54
C PHE A 11 -27.64 39.46 -12.01
N THR A 12 -28.19 38.47 -12.70
CA THR A 12 -29.37 37.74 -12.24
C THR A 12 -28.96 36.64 -11.26
N LEU A 13 -29.86 36.31 -10.34
CA LEU A 13 -29.61 35.28 -9.33
C LEU A 13 -29.41 33.90 -9.97
N ILE A 14 -30.07 33.64 -11.10
CA ILE A 14 -29.91 32.40 -11.87
C ILE A 14 -28.53 32.30 -12.53
N GLU A 15 -27.97 33.39 -13.06
CA GLU A 15 -26.61 33.39 -13.62
C GLU A 15 -25.57 33.07 -12.55
N LEU A 16 -25.74 33.63 -11.35
CA LEU A 16 -24.81 33.37 -10.24
C LEU A 16 -24.89 31.91 -9.77
N LEU A 17 -26.10 31.35 -9.66
CA LEU A 17 -26.32 29.94 -9.30
C LEU A 17 -25.72 28.97 -10.32
N LEU A 18 -25.84 29.28 -11.61
CA LEU A 18 -25.31 28.44 -12.68
C LEU A 18 -23.77 28.43 -12.65
N VAL A 19 -23.15 29.59 -12.41
CA VAL A 19 -21.69 29.72 -12.31
C VAL A 19 -21.13 28.95 -11.13
N ILE A 20 -21.71 29.08 -9.93
CA ILE A 20 -21.21 28.31 -8.77
C ILE A 20 -21.43 26.80 -8.95
N GLY A 21 -22.51 26.39 -9.62
CA GLY A 21 -22.76 24.99 -9.96
C GLY A 21 -21.69 24.43 -10.90
N ILE A 22 -21.37 25.16 -11.98
CA ILE A 22 -20.30 24.77 -12.91
C ILE A 22 -18.94 24.75 -12.21
N ILE A 23 -18.61 25.76 -11.41
CA ILE A 23 -17.35 25.81 -10.68
C ILE A 23 -17.22 24.62 -9.71
N GLY A 24 -18.31 24.25 -9.01
CA GLY A 24 -18.31 23.10 -8.12
C GLY A 24 -18.02 21.77 -8.84
N VAL A 25 -18.66 21.54 -9.99
CA VAL A 25 -18.44 20.33 -10.81
C VAL A 25 -17.04 20.32 -11.41
N LEU A 26 -16.56 21.44 -11.94
CA LEU A 26 -15.21 21.52 -12.49
C LEU A 26 -14.14 21.33 -11.40
N ALA A 27 -14.34 21.89 -10.21
CA ALA A 27 -13.39 21.76 -9.10
C ALA A 27 -13.25 20.30 -8.65
N SER A 28 -14.35 19.54 -8.55
CA SER A 28 -14.28 18.13 -8.15
C SER A 28 -13.56 17.27 -9.19
N ILE A 29 -13.85 17.46 -10.49
CA ILE A 29 -13.17 16.76 -11.59
C ILE A 29 -11.67 17.05 -11.56
N VAL A 30 -11.29 18.32 -11.37
CA VAL A 30 -9.88 18.74 -11.35
C VAL A 30 -9.12 18.14 -10.16
N ILE A 31 -9.71 18.07 -8.96
CA ILE A 31 -9.05 17.47 -7.79
C ILE A 31 -8.77 15.98 -8.01
N VAL A 32 -9.74 15.24 -8.56
CA VAL A 32 -9.57 13.81 -8.89
C VAL A 32 -8.50 13.61 -9.96
N ALA A 33 -8.49 14.46 -11.00
CA ALA A 33 -7.53 14.38 -12.10
C ALA A 33 -6.08 14.71 -11.66
N ILE A 34 -5.91 15.64 -10.71
CA ILE A 34 -4.59 16.10 -10.24
C ILE A 34 -3.93 15.09 -9.28
N ASN A 35 -4.72 14.23 -8.62
CA ASN A 35 -4.26 13.26 -7.63
C ASN A 35 -3.27 13.91 -6.62
N PRO A 36 -3.77 14.77 -5.71
CA PRO A 36 -2.92 15.61 -4.85
C PRO A 36 -1.96 14.80 -3.97
N THR A 37 -2.35 13.59 -3.57
CA THR A 37 -1.48 12.70 -2.79
C THR A 37 -0.24 12.29 -3.58
N ARG A 38 -0.41 11.94 -4.86
CA ARG A 38 0.72 11.63 -5.76
C ARG A 38 1.61 12.85 -6.00
N GLN A 39 1.06 14.05 -6.17
CA GLN A 39 1.88 15.26 -6.36
C GLN A 39 2.69 15.63 -5.11
N LEU A 40 2.09 15.52 -3.92
CA LEU A 40 2.81 15.74 -2.66
C LEU A 40 3.92 14.70 -2.48
N ALA A 41 3.66 13.44 -2.83
CA ALA A 41 4.67 12.38 -2.80
C ALA A 41 5.84 12.65 -3.76
N GLN A 42 5.54 13.12 -4.99
CA GLN A 42 6.57 13.54 -5.94
C GLN A 42 7.41 14.72 -5.41
N ALA A 43 6.78 15.69 -4.76
CA ALA A 43 7.49 16.83 -4.16
C ALA A 43 8.44 16.39 -3.03
N ARG A 44 7.97 15.48 -2.15
CA ARG A 44 8.82 14.93 -1.08
C ARG A 44 9.97 14.07 -1.62
N ASN A 45 9.70 13.26 -2.65
CA ASN A 45 10.74 12.51 -3.35
C ASN A 45 11.77 13.43 -4.03
N ALA A 46 11.35 14.58 -4.56
CA ALA A 46 12.29 15.58 -5.08
C ALA A 46 13.23 16.12 -3.99
N THR A 47 12.71 16.39 -2.78
CA THR A 47 13.55 16.74 -1.62
C THR A 47 14.53 15.63 -1.25
N ARG A 48 14.07 14.37 -1.17
CA ARG A 48 14.94 13.20 -0.89
C ARG A 48 16.08 13.07 -1.90
N ARG A 49 15.85 13.37 -3.19
CA ARG A 49 16.89 13.38 -4.24
C ARG A 49 17.93 14.48 -4.01
N MET A 50 17.51 15.65 -3.54
CA MET A 50 18.44 16.73 -3.19
C MET A 50 19.28 16.34 -1.96
N ASP A 51 18.63 15.87 -0.90
CA ASP A 51 19.25 15.51 0.38
C ASP A 51 20.30 14.40 0.25
N THR A 52 19.99 13.33 -0.48
CA THR A 52 20.96 12.25 -0.79
C THR A 52 22.19 12.79 -1.54
N GLY A 53 21.99 13.77 -2.43
CA GLY A 53 23.07 14.48 -3.12
C GLY A 53 23.90 15.39 -2.20
N GLU A 54 23.28 16.05 -1.22
CA GLU A 54 23.98 16.89 -0.23
C GLU A 54 24.83 16.04 0.72
N ILE A 55 24.27 14.94 1.24
CA ILE A 55 25.00 13.98 2.08
C ILE A 55 26.20 13.42 1.32
N MET A 56 26.00 13.03 0.05
CA MET A 56 27.08 12.54 -0.81
C MET A 56 28.21 13.57 -0.96
N LYS A 57 27.89 14.82 -1.30
CA LYS A 57 28.88 15.90 -1.43
C LYS A 57 29.65 16.13 -0.12
N ALA A 58 28.98 16.09 1.02
CA ALA A 58 29.61 16.26 2.32
C ALA A 58 30.60 15.13 2.64
N LEU A 59 30.21 13.88 2.37
CA LEU A 59 31.08 12.71 2.52
C LEU A 59 32.31 12.80 1.61
N GLN A 60 32.13 13.22 0.36
CA GLN A 60 33.22 13.44 -0.59
C GLN A 60 34.21 14.49 -0.09
N GLN A 61 33.72 15.64 0.37
CA GLN A 61 34.56 16.69 0.91
C GLN A 61 35.30 16.26 2.18
N TYR A 62 34.64 15.52 3.07
CA TYR A 62 35.26 14.94 4.25
C TYR A 62 36.41 13.98 3.86
N GLN A 63 36.16 13.10 2.89
CA GLN A 63 37.16 12.14 2.41
C GLN A 63 38.35 12.83 1.75
N ILE A 64 38.11 13.89 0.96
CA ILE A 64 39.18 14.70 0.36
C ILE A 64 40.05 15.34 1.44
N LYS A 65 39.44 15.87 2.52
CA LYS A 65 40.17 16.57 3.59
C LYS A 65 40.92 15.62 4.53
N THR A 66 40.31 14.50 4.92
CA THR A 66 40.85 13.60 5.95
C THR A 66 41.54 12.36 5.38
N ARG A 67 41.38 12.11 4.08
CA ARG A 67 41.80 10.88 3.37
C ARG A 67 41.14 9.59 3.88
N SER A 68 40.07 9.71 4.67
CA SER A 68 39.28 8.59 5.18
C SER A 68 37.79 8.93 5.19
N LEU A 69 36.93 7.92 5.26
CA LEU A 69 35.51 8.13 5.52
C LEU A 69 35.30 8.39 7.03
N PRO A 70 34.19 9.06 7.42
CA PRO A 70 33.78 9.11 8.81
C PRO A 70 33.75 7.72 9.46
N ALA A 71 34.12 7.66 10.73
CA ALA A 71 34.14 6.41 11.49
C ALA A 71 32.75 5.74 11.49
N GLY A 72 32.72 4.41 11.36
CA GLY A 72 31.50 3.61 11.39
C GLY A 72 30.84 3.38 10.02
N ILE A 73 31.25 4.07 8.96
CA ILE A 73 30.86 3.73 7.58
C ILE A 73 31.66 2.52 7.13
N ASP A 74 30.99 1.38 7.01
CA ASP A 74 31.52 0.12 6.50
C ASP A 74 30.60 -0.44 5.40
N THR A 75 30.69 -1.74 5.09
CA THR A 75 29.91 -2.37 4.02
C THR A 75 28.45 -2.60 4.35
N THR A 76 28.06 -2.45 5.62
CA THR A 76 26.68 -2.59 6.07
C THR A 76 25.96 -1.26 5.89
N LEU A 77 24.74 -1.31 5.37
CA LEU A 77 23.88 -0.13 5.28
C LEU A 77 23.42 0.29 6.68
N LYS A 78 23.64 1.56 7.04
CA LYS A 78 23.28 2.10 8.35
C LYS A 78 22.55 3.42 8.21
N MET A 79 21.45 3.57 8.95
CA MET A 79 20.70 4.80 8.99
C MET A 79 21.53 5.86 9.71
N ILE A 80 21.53 7.07 9.16
CA ILE A 80 22.15 8.23 9.79
C ILE A 80 21.23 8.70 10.92
N GLY A 81 21.80 8.98 12.09
CA GLY A 81 21.02 9.44 13.23
C GLY A 81 21.77 9.29 14.56
N THR A 82 21.12 9.66 15.65
CA THR A 82 21.70 9.57 17.00
C THR A 82 21.05 8.52 17.88
N ASP A 83 19.96 7.90 17.43
CA ASP A 83 19.27 6.89 18.23
C ASP A 83 20.14 5.61 18.41
N SER A 84 19.97 4.97 19.55
CA SER A 84 20.64 3.74 19.93
C SER A 84 19.87 2.47 19.56
N SER A 85 18.64 2.60 19.05
CA SER A 85 17.76 1.48 18.70
C SER A 85 16.78 1.81 17.55
N GLY A 86 16.25 0.78 16.87
CA GLY A 86 15.22 0.93 15.83
C GLY A 86 15.66 1.69 14.58
N CYS A 87 16.95 1.62 14.24
CA CYS A 87 17.54 2.22 13.03
C CYS A 87 17.71 1.20 11.90
N ASP A 88 17.22 -0.02 12.10
CA ASP A 88 17.12 -1.16 11.18
C ASP A 88 15.88 -1.03 10.28
N VAL A 89 15.73 0.12 9.64
CA VAL A 89 14.60 0.39 8.71
C VAL A 89 15.00 0.04 7.29
N ALA A 90 14.03 -0.39 6.48
CA ALA A 90 14.29 -0.70 5.10
C ALA A 90 14.57 0.57 4.25
N CYS A 91 15.70 0.61 3.51
CA CYS A 91 16.04 1.61 2.50
C CYS A 91 16.37 0.92 1.15
N GLY A 92 15.82 1.43 0.06
CA GLY A 92 15.50 0.66 -1.14
C GLY A 92 16.61 0.09 -2.05
N THR A 93 17.93 0.28 -1.83
CA THR A 93 18.96 -0.19 -2.80
C THR A 93 19.54 -1.57 -2.53
N GLU A 94 19.34 -2.11 -1.33
CA GLU A 94 19.69 -3.48 -0.98
C GLU A 94 18.46 -4.20 -0.47
N LEU A 95 17.44 -4.18 -1.31
CA LEU A 95 16.41 -5.18 -1.21
C LEU A 95 17.10 -6.52 -1.50
N GLY A 96 17.27 -7.34 -0.46
CA GLY A 96 17.74 -8.72 -0.59
C GLY A 96 16.91 -9.50 -1.63
N PRO A 97 17.22 -10.78 -1.89
CA PRO A 97 16.31 -11.61 -2.68
C PRO A 97 14.90 -11.44 -2.12
N GLY A 98 13.92 -11.22 -3.02
CA GLY A 98 12.53 -11.06 -2.60
C GLY A 98 12.15 -12.24 -1.70
N THR A 99 11.67 -11.93 -0.50
CA THR A 99 11.16 -12.95 0.42
C THR A 99 9.73 -13.22 0.02
N SER A 100 9.46 -14.46 -0.39
CA SER A 100 8.11 -14.90 -0.71
C SER A 100 7.43 -15.42 0.55
N LEU A 101 6.20 -14.99 0.75
CA LEU A 101 5.31 -15.43 1.82
C LEU A 101 4.01 -15.88 1.17
N ALA A 102 3.49 -17.02 1.62
CA ALA A 102 2.19 -17.53 1.21
C ALA A 102 1.39 -17.91 2.45
N VAL A 103 0.18 -17.36 2.58
CA VAL A 103 -0.70 -17.53 3.74
C VAL A 103 -2.08 -17.89 3.22
N ARG A 104 -2.60 -19.05 3.64
CA ARG A 104 -3.96 -19.48 3.33
C ARG A 104 -4.89 -19.02 4.43
N VAL A 105 -6.16 -18.78 4.11
CA VAL A 105 -7.22 -18.77 5.13
C VAL A 105 -7.13 -20.05 5.97
N SER A 106 -7.36 -19.96 7.28
CA SER A 106 -6.99 -21.03 8.21
C SER A 106 -8.05 -21.38 9.26
N ALA A 107 -9.19 -20.70 9.22
CA ALA A 107 -10.36 -20.95 10.05
C ALA A 107 -11.62 -20.58 9.27
N SER A 108 -12.78 -21.14 9.63
CA SER A 108 -14.07 -20.80 9.02
C SER A 108 -14.36 -19.29 9.11
N THR A 109 -13.91 -18.64 10.19
CA THR A 109 -14.07 -17.19 10.37
C THR A 109 -12.98 -16.35 9.71
N ASP A 110 -12.16 -16.94 8.83
CA ASP A 110 -11.20 -16.24 7.99
C ASP A 110 -11.75 -15.94 6.60
N ASP A 111 -12.84 -16.55 6.17
CA ASP A 111 -13.56 -16.14 4.97
C ASP A 111 -15.05 -16.02 5.24
N ALA A 112 -15.69 -15.11 4.53
CA ALA A 112 -17.03 -14.71 4.87
C ALA A 112 -17.77 -14.07 3.70
N GLU A 113 -19.09 -14.21 3.72
CA GLU A 113 -19.99 -13.61 2.75
C GLU A 113 -21.05 -12.78 3.46
N GLU A 114 -21.26 -11.56 2.97
CA GLU A 114 -22.26 -10.64 3.48
C GLU A 114 -23.18 -10.19 2.36
N GLU A 115 -24.49 -10.38 2.52
CA GLU A 115 -25.48 -9.90 1.58
C GLU A 115 -25.65 -8.37 1.66
N VAL A 116 -25.44 -7.68 0.55
CA VAL A 116 -25.42 -6.22 0.44
C VAL A 116 -26.78 -5.62 0.77
N ALA A 117 -26.79 -4.58 1.60
CA ALA A 117 -27.98 -3.83 2.00
C ALA A 117 -29.06 -4.69 2.69
N SER A 118 -28.63 -5.77 3.34
CA SER A 118 -29.43 -6.58 4.27
C SER A 118 -28.97 -6.34 5.72
N ASP A 119 -29.82 -6.70 6.69
CA ASP A 119 -29.41 -6.85 8.10
C ASP A 119 -29.19 -8.33 8.44
N ASP A 120 -28.93 -9.16 7.42
CA ASP A 120 -28.77 -10.60 7.58
C ASP A 120 -27.40 -10.95 8.19
N PRO A 121 -27.30 -12.08 8.91
CA PRO A 121 -26.04 -12.55 9.45
C PRO A 121 -24.99 -12.76 8.34
N VAL A 122 -23.75 -12.41 8.64
CA VAL A 122 -22.61 -12.76 7.79
C VAL A 122 -22.38 -14.27 7.85
N TYR A 123 -22.19 -14.89 6.68
CA TYR A 123 -21.95 -16.31 6.52
C TYR A 123 -20.46 -16.58 6.63
N VAL A 124 -20.04 -17.33 7.64
CA VAL A 124 -18.62 -17.66 7.94
C VAL A 124 -18.36 -19.17 7.92
N GLN A 125 -19.25 -19.91 7.26
CA GLN A 125 -19.23 -21.38 7.19
C GLN A 125 -19.73 -21.89 5.83
N SER A 126 -19.71 -21.03 4.80
CA SER A 126 -20.07 -21.42 3.44
C SER A 126 -18.94 -22.26 2.87
N THR A 127 -19.25 -23.31 2.12
CA THR A 127 -18.24 -24.14 1.43
C THR A 127 -17.69 -23.45 0.19
N ASP A 128 -18.46 -22.54 -0.40
CA ASP A 128 -18.10 -21.77 -1.58
C ASP A 128 -18.09 -20.27 -1.23
N LEU A 129 -17.20 -19.51 -1.88
CA LEU A 129 -17.19 -18.06 -1.90
C LEU A 129 -17.75 -17.59 -3.23
N GLU A 130 -19.01 -17.18 -3.21
CA GLU A 130 -19.73 -16.63 -4.34
C GLU A 130 -19.33 -15.17 -4.56
N MET A 131 -18.20 -14.93 -5.24
CA MET A 131 -17.79 -13.55 -5.48
C MET A 131 -18.85 -12.76 -6.25
N VAL A 132 -19.51 -11.88 -5.50
CA VAL A 132 -20.55 -10.91 -5.87
C VAL A 132 -21.98 -11.44 -5.96
N GLN A 133 -22.27 -12.58 -6.57
CA GLN A 133 -23.66 -13.06 -6.72
C GLN A 133 -23.77 -14.47 -6.16
N ASP A 134 -24.76 -14.66 -5.28
CA ASP A 134 -25.13 -15.97 -4.78
C ASP A 134 -25.66 -16.86 -5.93
N TYR A 135 -25.57 -18.18 -5.78
CA TYR A 135 -26.21 -19.11 -6.72
C TYR A 135 -27.73 -18.99 -6.69
N ASP A 136 -28.32 -18.75 -5.52
CA ASP A 136 -29.74 -18.53 -5.33
C ASP A 136 -30.12 -17.14 -5.84
N PRO A 137 -30.85 -17.03 -6.97
CA PRO A 137 -31.21 -15.74 -7.55
C PRO A 137 -32.21 -14.96 -6.70
N SER A 138 -32.74 -15.54 -5.61
CA SER A 138 -33.56 -14.83 -4.63
C SER A 138 -32.74 -14.00 -3.64
N ARG A 139 -31.43 -14.24 -3.56
CA ARG A 139 -30.50 -13.49 -2.73
C ARG A 139 -29.87 -12.32 -3.48
N GLY A 140 -29.54 -11.27 -2.75
CA GLY A 140 -28.87 -10.08 -3.28
C GLY A 140 -27.40 -10.33 -3.63
N ASN A 141 -26.74 -9.27 -4.11
CA ASN A 141 -25.30 -9.30 -4.28
C ASN A 141 -24.60 -9.46 -2.91
N GLN A 142 -23.43 -10.06 -2.90
CA GLN A 142 -22.60 -10.29 -1.72
C GLN A 142 -21.32 -9.48 -1.76
N LEU A 143 -20.82 -9.14 -0.57
CA LEU A 143 -19.43 -8.79 -0.33
C LEU A 143 -18.71 -10.02 0.20
N ILE A 144 -17.53 -10.28 -0.33
CA ILE A 144 -16.67 -11.35 0.17
C ILE A 144 -15.57 -10.75 1.03
N GLY A 145 -15.29 -11.36 2.16
CA GLY A 145 -14.18 -11.03 3.05
C GLY A 145 -13.25 -12.22 3.17
N MET A 146 -11.95 -11.97 3.11
CA MET A 146 -10.91 -12.97 3.35
C MET A 146 -9.87 -12.37 4.29
N ARG A 147 -9.56 -13.08 5.37
CA ARG A 147 -8.59 -12.73 6.40
C ARG A 147 -7.42 -13.69 6.32
N PHE A 148 -6.23 -13.14 6.21
CA PHE A 148 -4.99 -13.88 6.17
C PHE A 148 -4.23 -13.59 7.47
N GLN A 149 -4.02 -14.65 8.25
CA GLN A 149 -3.46 -14.52 9.60
C GLN A 149 -1.93 -14.50 9.61
N ASN A 150 -1.34 -13.88 10.63
CA ASN A 150 0.10 -13.93 10.92
C ASN A 150 0.97 -13.49 9.73
N ILE A 151 0.66 -12.34 9.11
CA ILE A 151 1.43 -11.83 7.98
C ILE A 151 2.81 -11.37 8.47
N ALA A 152 3.81 -12.23 8.30
CA ALA A 152 5.18 -12.04 8.77
C ALA A 152 5.99 -11.05 7.91
N VAL A 153 5.38 -9.91 7.57
CA VAL A 153 6.01 -8.82 6.82
C VAL A 153 6.43 -7.74 7.82
N PRO A 154 7.74 -7.44 7.96
CA PRO A 154 8.21 -6.43 8.88
C PRO A 154 7.82 -5.02 8.43
N VAL A 155 7.75 -4.10 9.39
CA VAL A 155 7.53 -2.66 9.15
C VAL A 155 8.57 -2.13 8.18
N GLY A 156 8.12 -1.32 7.21
CA GLY A 156 8.97 -0.73 6.17
C GLY A 156 9.32 -1.68 5.02
N ALA A 157 8.83 -2.92 5.00
CA ALA A 157 8.98 -3.77 3.83
C ALA A 157 8.33 -3.13 2.58
N ILE A 158 8.89 -3.44 1.41
CA ILE A 158 8.32 -3.07 0.11
C ILE A 158 7.68 -4.31 -0.50
N ILE A 159 6.37 -4.28 -0.71
CA ILE A 159 5.66 -5.35 -1.44
C ILE A 159 5.98 -5.22 -2.93
N SER A 160 6.70 -6.21 -3.46
CA SER A 160 7.08 -6.26 -4.88
C SER A 160 5.96 -6.79 -5.77
N SER A 161 5.17 -7.73 -5.25
CA SER A 161 4.02 -8.32 -5.91
C SER A 161 3.13 -9.01 -4.88
N ALA A 162 1.83 -9.02 -5.07
CA ALA A 162 0.91 -9.83 -4.29
C ALA A 162 -0.28 -10.29 -5.13
N SER A 163 -0.74 -11.52 -4.92
CA SER A 163 -1.93 -12.07 -5.57
C SER A 163 -2.66 -13.00 -4.62
N ILE A 164 -3.98 -13.11 -4.76
CA ILE A 164 -4.75 -14.18 -4.14
C ILE A 164 -4.98 -15.26 -5.19
N GLN A 165 -4.65 -16.49 -4.83
CA GLN A 165 -5.01 -17.66 -5.60
C GLN A 165 -6.36 -18.19 -5.09
N PHE A 166 -7.31 -18.32 -6.00
CA PHE A 166 -8.58 -19.02 -5.81
C PHE A 166 -8.53 -20.39 -6.45
N THR A 167 -9.21 -21.35 -5.83
CA THR A 167 -9.51 -22.64 -6.46
C THR A 167 -10.94 -22.59 -6.95
N VAL A 168 -11.18 -22.95 -8.21
CA VAL A 168 -12.50 -22.88 -8.83
C VAL A 168 -13.39 -24.02 -8.31
N THR A 169 -14.47 -23.68 -7.60
CA THR A 169 -15.60 -24.58 -7.38
C THR A 169 -16.58 -24.46 -8.56
N LEU A 170 -17.23 -25.57 -8.92
CA LEU A 170 -18.37 -25.56 -9.86
C LEU A 170 -19.56 -26.31 -9.26
N THR A 171 -19.53 -26.58 -7.95
CA THR A 171 -20.55 -27.34 -7.22
C THR A 171 -21.92 -26.65 -7.36
N ASP A 172 -21.91 -25.32 -7.24
CA ASP A 172 -23.08 -24.47 -7.39
C ASP A 172 -23.15 -23.80 -8.77
N GLY A 173 -22.63 -24.48 -9.79
CA GLY A 173 -22.66 -24.04 -11.18
C GLY A 173 -21.44 -23.21 -11.60
N ASN A 174 -21.43 -22.85 -12.88
CA ASN A 174 -20.22 -22.48 -13.61
C ASN A 174 -19.90 -20.97 -13.68
N GLY A 175 -20.68 -20.12 -12.98
CA GLY A 175 -20.44 -18.67 -12.92
C GLY A 175 -20.16 -18.07 -14.31
N ASN A 176 -21.07 -18.23 -15.28
CA ASN A 176 -20.82 -17.83 -16.67
C ASN A 176 -21.12 -16.35 -16.94
N GLU A 177 -21.53 -15.60 -15.92
CA GLU A 177 -21.90 -14.20 -15.99
C GLU A 177 -20.69 -13.32 -16.34
N ALA A 178 -20.95 -12.23 -17.06
CA ALA A 178 -19.96 -11.18 -17.21
C ALA A 178 -19.62 -10.62 -15.83
N THR A 179 -18.33 -10.67 -15.46
CA THR A 179 -17.87 -10.40 -14.09
C THR A 179 -16.74 -9.40 -14.09
N ASP A 180 -16.90 -8.38 -13.24
CA ASP A 180 -15.87 -7.40 -12.90
C ASP A 180 -15.75 -7.37 -11.38
N LEU A 181 -14.55 -7.65 -10.87
CA LEU A 181 -14.27 -7.68 -9.43
C LEU A 181 -13.40 -6.49 -9.04
N THR A 182 -13.62 -5.96 -7.84
CA THR A 182 -12.78 -4.94 -7.21
C THR A 182 -12.30 -5.45 -5.87
N PHE A 183 -10.98 -5.51 -5.73
CA PHE A 183 -10.28 -5.86 -4.50
C PHE A 183 -9.97 -4.59 -3.71
N VAL A 184 -10.17 -4.67 -2.40
CA VAL A 184 -9.91 -3.59 -1.45
C VAL A 184 -9.41 -4.20 -0.13
N GLY A 185 -8.59 -3.47 0.62
CA GLY A 185 -8.12 -3.90 1.93
C GLY A 185 -8.98 -3.35 3.05
N GLN A 186 -8.99 -4.02 4.19
CA GLN A 186 -9.39 -3.37 5.44
C GLN A 186 -8.27 -2.43 5.88
N ASN A 187 -8.60 -1.16 6.08
CA ASN A 187 -7.69 -0.14 6.60
C ASN A 187 -7.59 -0.25 8.13
N SER A 188 -6.94 -1.32 8.59
CA SER A 188 -6.69 -1.65 10.00
C SER A 188 -5.22 -2.08 10.17
N ASP A 189 -4.68 -1.92 11.38
CA ASP A 189 -3.34 -2.38 11.70
C ASP A 189 -3.28 -3.90 11.87
N ASP A 190 -4.25 -4.45 12.61
CA ASP A 190 -4.43 -5.87 12.85
C ASP A 190 -5.91 -6.22 12.66
N ALA A 191 -6.24 -7.04 11.68
CA ALA A 191 -7.62 -7.29 11.29
C ALA A 191 -8.29 -8.34 12.17
N ALA A 192 -9.38 -7.95 12.85
CA ALA A 192 -10.20 -8.88 13.62
C ALA A 192 -10.86 -9.94 12.72
N THR A 193 -11.06 -11.14 13.28
CA THR A 193 -11.79 -12.24 12.65
C THR A 193 -13.22 -11.84 12.26
N PHE A 194 -13.79 -12.50 11.24
CA PHE A 194 -15.19 -12.30 10.89
C PHE A 194 -16.11 -12.87 11.97
N THR A 195 -17.29 -12.29 12.10
CA THR A 195 -18.34 -12.76 13.00
C THR A 195 -19.65 -12.80 12.25
N THR A 196 -20.63 -13.53 12.76
CA THR A 196 -21.98 -13.58 12.17
C THR A 196 -22.81 -12.31 12.40
N ALA A 197 -22.22 -11.26 12.99
CA ALA A 197 -22.92 -9.98 13.14
C ALA A 197 -23.19 -9.39 11.75
N ALA A 198 -24.41 -8.88 11.54
CA ALA A 198 -24.77 -8.21 10.30
C ALA A 198 -23.80 -7.04 9.99
N ASN A 199 -23.54 -6.81 8.71
CA ASN A 199 -22.68 -5.74 8.22
C ASN A 199 -21.20 -5.81 8.68
N ASN A 200 -20.70 -6.98 9.12
CA ASN A 200 -19.32 -7.14 9.60
C ASN A 200 -18.25 -6.95 8.51
N ILE A 201 -18.61 -7.02 7.22
CA ILE A 201 -17.74 -6.76 6.07
C ILE A 201 -17.94 -5.33 5.58
N SER A 202 -19.16 -4.90 5.23
CA SER A 202 -19.41 -3.57 4.65
C SER A 202 -19.01 -2.40 5.54
N THR A 203 -19.06 -2.56 6.85
CA THR A 203 -18.70 -1.49 7.82
C THR A 203 -17.20 -1.40 8.09
N ARG A 204 -16.39 -2.34 7.59
CA ARG A 204 -14.93 -2.30 7.79
C ARG A 204 -14.34 -1.10 7.08
N PRO A 205 -13.43 -0.35 7.73
CA PRO A 205 -12.76 0.79 7.10
C PRO A 205 -11.97 0.30 5.89
N ARG A 206 -12.01 1.04 4.79
CA ARG A 206 -11.44 0.62 3.51
C ARG A 206 -10.13 1.32 3.21
N THR A 207 -9.22 0.62 2.53
CA THR A 207 -8.04 1.26 1.93
C THR A 207 -8.46 2.23 0.83
N SER A 208 -7.63 3.23 0.56
CA SER A 208 -7.79 4.11 -0.61
C SER A 208 -7.36 3.41 -1.89
N ALA A 209 -6.33 2.56 -1.80
CA ALA A 209 -5.91 1.66 -2.86
C ALA A 209 -6.97 0.59 -3.10
N THR A 210 -7.32 0.40 -4.37
CA THR A 210 -8.18 -0.67 -4.87
C THR A 210 -7.58 -1.23 -6.15
N VAL A 211 -7.85 -2.50 -6.46
CA VAL A 211 -7.42 -3.14 -7.71
C VAL A 211 -8.61 -3.78 -8.39
N THR A 212 -8.83 -3.44 -9.67
CA THR A 212 -9.92 -3.97 -10.47
C THR A 212 -9.44 -5.15 -11.31
N TRP A 213 -10.19 -6.26 -11.28
CA TRP A 213 -10.09 -7.36 -12.23
C TRP A 213 -11.26 -7.29 -13.19
N SER A 214 -11.04 -6.56 -14.28
CA SER A 214 -12.08 -6.37 -15.30
C SER A 214 -12.18 -7.56 -16.25
N SER A 215 -13.39 -7.85 -16.71
CA SER A 215 -13.70 -8.91 -17.68
C SER A 215 -13.09 -10.25 -17.25
N VAL A 216 -13.34 -10.65 -16.00
CA VAL A 216 -12.81 -11.89 -15.44
C VAL A 216 -13.22 -13.05 -16.37
N PRO A 217 -12.27 -13.86 -16.87
CA PRO A 217 -12.60 -14.99 -17.74
C PRO A 217 -13.57 -15.95 -17.05
N THR A 218 -14.40 -16.65 -17.83
CA THR A 218 -15.26 -17.70 -17.27
C THR A 218 -14.43 -18.83 -16.69
N TRP A 219 -14.91 -19.39 -15.58
CA TRP A 219 -14.24 -20.47 -14.86
C TRP A 219 -14.93 -21.79 -15.22
N THR A 220 -14.31 -22.59 -16.07
CA THR A 220 -14.96 -23.76 -16.69
C THR A 220 -14.43 -25.10 -16.22
N VAL A 221 -13.42 -25.11 -15.34
CA VAL A 221 -12.75 -26.32 -14.86
C VAL A 221 -12.68 -26.29 -13.33
N HIS A 222 -13.41 -27.20 -12.70
CA HIS A 222 -13.38 -27.39 -11.24
C HIS A 222 -11.97 -27.79 -10.77
N GLY A 223 -11.54 -27.26 -9.64
CA GLY A 223 -10.20 -27.46 -9.08
C GLY A 223 -9.08 -26.70 -9.82
N GLN A 224 -9.39 -25.94 -10.88
CA GLN A 224 -8.41 -25.07 -11.52
C GLN A 224 -8.08 -23.91 -10.57
N THR A 225 -6.80 -23.51 -10.51
CA THR A 225 -6.40 -22.31 -9.78
C THR A 225 -6.47 -21.05 -10.66
N LYS A 226 -6.82 -19.92 -10.04
CA LYS A 226 -6.91 -18.61 -10.67
C LYS A 226 -6.30 -17.56 -9.75
N ASP A 227 -5.32 -16.83 -10.25
CA ASP A 227 -4.69 -15.75 -9.51
C ASP A 227 -5.33 -14.40 -9.86
N THR A 228 -5.51 -13.54 -8.86
CA THR A 228 -5.89 -12.14 -9.06
C THR A 228 -4.83 -11.37 -9.85
N PRO A 229 -5.16 -10.18 -10.41
CA PRO A 229 -4.16 -9.17 -10.72
C PRO A 229 -3.30 -8.82 -9.50
N ASP A 230 -2.21 -8.09 -9.73
CA ASP A 230 -1.31 -7.67 -8.66
C ASP A 230 -2.01 -6.71 -7.68
N ILE A 231 -2.24 -7.19 -6.46
CA ILE A 231 -2.86 -6.47 -5.35
C ILE A 231 -1.84 -5.82 -4.42
N ALA A 232 -0.55 -5.80 -4.77
CA ALA A 232 0.51 -5.18 -3.97
C ALA A 232 0.19 -3.76 -3.46
N PRO A 233 -0.46 -2.85 -4.23
CA PRO A 233 -0.79 -1.51 -3.73
C PRO A 233 -1.69 -1.51 -2.49
N ILE A 234 -2.61 -2.47 -2.38
CA ILE A 234 -3.52 -2.60 -1.23
C ILE A 234 -2.72 -3.03 0.01
N LEU A 235 -1.87 -4.04 -0.15
CA LEU A 235 -1.04 -4.54 0.95
C LEU A 235 -0.02 -3.49 1.39
N GLN A 236 0.60 -2.77 0.44
CA GLN A 236 1.53 -1.69 0.75
C GLN A 236 0.87 -0.62 1.62
N GLU A 237 -0.36 -0.20 1.29
CA GLU A 237 -1.10 0.78 2.11
C GLU A 237 -1.33 0.29 3.54
N ILE A 238 -1.63 -1.01 3.74
CA ILE A 238 -1.86 -1.58 5.07
C ILE A 238 -0.54 -1.65 5.87
N ILE A 239 0.54 -2.13 5.26
CA ILE A 239 1.82 -2.28 5.97
C ILE A 239 2.53 -0.95 6.26
N ASP A 240 2.19 0.12 5.51
CA ASP A 240 2.69 1.47 5.72
C ASP A 240 1.99 2.19 6.89
N ARG A 241 0.95 1.58 7.48
CA ARG A 241 0.26 2.14 8.63
C ARG A 241 1.18 2.15 9.85
N SER A 242 1.08 3.21 10.65
CA SER A 242 1.94 3.42 11.82
C SER A 242 1.78 2.36 12.92
N GLY A 243 0.63 1.65 12.95
CA GLY A 243 0.37 0.58 13.90
C GLY A 243 0.68 -0.82 13.35
N TRP A 244 1.14 -0.94 12.10
CA TRP A 244 1.51 -2.23 11.52
C TRP A 244 2.65 -2.87 12.32
N ALA A 245 2.54 -4.17 12.56
CA ALA A 245 3.58 -5.01 13.12
C ALA A 245 3.64 -6.35 12.38
N SER A 246 4.84 -6.94 12.30
CA SER A 246 5.00 -8.27 11.71
C SER A 246 4.20 -9.30 12.52
N GLY A 247 3.40 -10.11 11.83
CA GLY A 247 2.48 -11.06 12.45
C GLY A 247 1.06 -10.53 12.63
N ASN A 248 0.78 -9.28 12.27
CA ASN A 248 -0.60 -8.79 12.19
C ASN A 248 -1.37 -9.45 11.04
N ASP A 249 -2.69 -9.39 11.12
CA ASP A 249 -3.60 -9.99 10.16
C ASP A 249 -4.08 -8.98 9.12
N ILE A 250 -4.26 -9.43 7.88
CA ILE A 250 -4.77 -8.62 6.77
C ILE A 250 -6.12 -9.14 6.33
N VAL A 251 -7.06 -8.22 6.07
CA VAL A 251 -8.31 -8.54 5.40
C VAL A 251 -8.35 -7.92 4.00
N ILE A 252 -8.69 -8.74 3.01
CA ILE A 252 -9.02 -8.32 1.65
C ILE A 252 -10.51 -8.58 1.43
N MET A 253 -11.21 -7.59 0.89
CA MET A 253 -12.62 -7.69 0.54
C MET A 253 -12.80 -7.61 -0.97
N VAL A 254 -13.83 -8.28 -1.48
CA VAL A 254 -14.18 -8.31 -2.90
C VAL A 254 -15.61 -7.82 -3.07
N GLU A 255 -15.78 -6.92 -4.04
CA GLU A 255 -17.07 -6.41 -4.50
C GLU A 255 -17.07 -6.30 -6.02
N GLY A 256 -18.22 -6.00 -6.64
CA GLY A 256 -18.28 -5.77 -8.08
C GLY A 256 -19.60 -6.20 -8.71
N THR A 257 -19.51 -6.87 -9.86
CA THR A 257 -20.63 -7.40 -10.63
C THR A 257 -20.36 -8.84 -11.11
N GLY A 258 -21.42 -9.61 -11.38
CA GLY A 258 -21.32 -10.97 -11.90
C GLY A 258 -21.10 -12.00 -10.79
N ARG A 259 -20.51 -13.16 -11.13
CA ARG A 259 -20.30 -14.29 -10.22
C ARG A 259 -19.03 -15.04 -10.56
N ARG A 260 -18.15 -15.28 -9.58
CA ARG A 260 -17.05 -16.25 -9.71
C ARG A 260 -16.96 -17.09 -8.43
N PRO A 261 -17.42 -18.35 -8.46
CA PRO A 261 -17.44 -19.19 -7.28
C PRO A 261 -16.05 -19.81 -7.05
N ALA A 262 -15.55 -19.70 -5.82
CA ALA A 262 -14.25 -20.26 -5.41
C ALA A 262 -14.41 -21.10 -4.13
N ASP A 263 -13.55 -22.11 -3.95
CA ASP A 263 -13.53 -22.87 -2.70
C ASP A 263 -13.22 -21.93 -1.51
N SER A 264 -13.88 -22.15 -0.38
CA SER A 264 -13.62 -21.49 0.91
C SER A 264 -12.69 -22.33 1.81
N TYR A 265 -12.46 -21.89 3.04
CA TYR A 265 -11.90 -22.73 4.09
C TYR A 265 -12.77 -23.97 4.39
N ASP A 266 -14.09 -23.80 4.46
CA ASP A 266 -15.03 -24.83 4.91
C ASP A 266 -15.31 -25.91 3.86
N GLU A 267 -14.86 -25.75 2.62
CA GLU A 267 -14.76 -26.87 1.67
C GLU A 267 -13.90 -28.01 2.26
N GLY A 268 -12.93 -27.67 3.12
CA GLY A 268 -12.28 -28.63 4.03
C GLY A 268 -11.21 -29.51 3.42
N ASP A 269 -10.81 -29.27 2.17
CA ASP A 269 -9.73 -29.98 1.45
C ASP A 269 -8.40 -29.18 1.38
N GLY A 270 -8.40 -27.95 1.92
CA GLY A 270 -7.25 -27.05 1.95
C GLY A 270 -7.06 -26.21 0.69
N THR A 271 -8.11 -26.01 -0.12
CA THR A 271 -8.07 -25.20 -1.36
C THR A 271 -8.57 -23.77 -1.24
N GLY A 272 -9.11 -23.37 -0.07
CA GLY A 272 -9.57 -22.01 0.22
C GLY A 272 -8.53 -20.91 -0.06
N PRO A 273 -8.89 -19.62 -0.15
CA PRO A 273 -8.03 -18.59 -0.71
C PRO A 273 -6.60 -18.55 -0.15
N LEU A 274 -5.60 -18.43 -1.05
CA LEU A 274 -4.18 -18.36 -0.71
C LEU A 274 -3.60 -17.00 -1.13
N LEU A 275 -3.28 -16.15 -0.16
CA LEU A 275 -2.52 -14.93 -0.40
C LEU A 275 -1.05 -15.29 -0.62
N SER A 276 -0.51 -14.93 -1.78
CA SER A 276 0.92 -15.04 -2.07
C SER A 276 1.49 -13.64 -2.32
N LEU A 277 2.59 -13.31 -1.66
CA LEU A 277 3.26 -12.02 -1.83
C LEU A 277 4.77 -12.20 -1.83
N THR A 278 5.45 -11.32 -2.56
CA THR A 278 6.90 -11.17 -2.47
C THR A 278 7.17 -9.79 -1.92
N TYR A 279 7.84 -9.73 -0.78
CA TYR A 279 8.27 -8.48 -0.18
C TYR A 279 9.78 -8.43 -0.12
N ARG A 280 10.29 -7.22 0.03
CA ARG A 280 11.70 -6.98 0.22
C ARG A 280 11.85 -6.15 1.48
N VAL A 281 12.65 -6.65 2.40
CA VAL A 281 13.14 -5.90 3.56
C VAL A 281 14.49 -5.34 3.16
N ALA A 282 14.83 -4.12 3.54
CA ALA A 282 16.18 -3.68 3.23
C ALA A 282 17.23 -4.19 4.19
N GLY A 283 18.44 -4.27 3.67
CA GLY A 283 19.64 -4.78 4.32
C GLY A 283 20.25 -3.93 5.43
N MET A 284 19.45 -3.25 6.26
CA MET A 284 19.97 -2.67 7.51
C MET A 284 19.97 -3.73 8.62
N SER A 285 21.15 -4.09 9.11
CA SER A 285 21.30 -5.04 10.25
C SER A 285 21.70 -4.35 11.55
N ALA A 286 21.81 -3.01 11.57
CA ALA A 286 22.24 -2.25 12.73
C ALA A 286 21.05 -1.66 13.47
N ALA A 287 20.81 -2.12 14.70
CA ALA A 287 19.77 -1.56 15.57
C ALA A 287 20.06 -0.09 15.96
N ALA A 288 21.33 0.29 16.12
CA ALA A 288 21.74 1.66 16.43
C ALA A 288 22.05 2.47 15.17
N CYS A 289 21.69 3.76 15.18
CA CYS A 289 21.97 4.68 14.10
C CYS A 289 23.46 5.04 14.03
N LEU A 290 23.93 5.36 12.82
CA LEU A 290 25.26 5.88 12.58
C LEU A 290 25.27 7.40 12.79
N ASN A 291 25.89 7.83 13.88
CA ASN A 291 26.05 9.25 14.17
C ASN A 291 27.12 9.88 13.26
N LEU A 292 26.66 10.72 12.31
CA LEU A 292 27.50 11.49 11.40
C LEU A 292 27.51 12.99 11.71
N ASN A 293 27.31 13.38 12.97
CA ASN A 293 27.43 14.79 13.36
C ASN A 293 28.83 15.37 13.09
N THR A 294 29.84 14.53 12.87
CA THR A 294 31.16 14.92 12.37
C THR A 294 31.14 15.63 11.01
N LEU A 295 30.07 15.45 10.22
CA LEU A 295 29.87 16.16 8.95
C LEU A 295 29.26 17.56 9.13
N THR A 296 28.59 17.80 10.26
CA THR A 296 27.90 19.08 10.52
C THR A 296 28.88 20.20 10.88
N GLY A 297 28.47 21.45 10.68
CA GLY A 297 29.25 22.66 10.90
C GLY A 297 30.25 22.97 9.77
N THR A 298 31.01 21.97 9.28
CA THR A 298 32.01 22.18 8.22
C THR A 298 31.51 21.84 6.83
N TYR A 299 30.85 20.69 6.66
CA TYR A 299 30.45 20.16 5.35
C TYR A 299 28.93 20.25 5.12
N LEU A 300 28.17 20.23 6.20
CA LEU A 300 26.72 20.42 6.23
C LEU A 300 26.34 21.42 7.32
N THR A 301 25.28 22.21 7.12
CA THR A 301 24.72 23.06 8.17
C THR A 301 24.02 22.22 9.24
N ALA A 302 23.27 21.20 8.80
CA ALA A 302 22.66 20.15 9.61
C ALA A 302 22.58 18.87 8.78
N LEU A 303 22.37 17.72 9.44
CA LEU A 303 22.05 16.49 8.72
C LEU A 303 20.65 16.63 8.09
N PRO A 304 20.49 16.37 6.77
CA PRO A 304 19.16 16.36 6.15
C PRO A 304 18.25 15.35 6.82
N LEU A 305 16.95 15.68 6.90
CA LEU A 305 15.91 14.87 7.52
C LEU A 305 14.85 14.53 6.48
N ASP A 306 14.39 13.28 6.45
CA ASP A 306 13.30 12.88 5.56
C ASP A 306 12.05 13.78 5.78
N PRO A 307 11.40 14.29 4.72
CA PRO A 307 10.30 15.24 4.85
C PRO A 307 9.05 14.71 5.57
N SER A 308 8.86 13.39 5.62
CA SER A 308 7.69 12.76 6.23
C SER A 308 8.03 12.12 7.57
N LEU A 309 9.21 11.49 7.68
CA LEU A 309 9.55 10.61 8.80
C LEU A 309 10.72 11.13 9.66
N GLY A 310 11.50 12.07 9.14
CA GLY A 310 12.81 12.43 9.67
C GLY A 310 12.75 13.16 11.01
N THR A 311 13.58 12.71 11.95
CA THR A 311 13.89 13.40 13.20
C THR A 311 15.41 13.53 13.35
N SER A 312 15.89 14.34 14.30
CA SER A 312 17.32 14.40 14.61
C SER A 312 17.88 13.07 15.10
N GLU A 313 17.02 12.20 15.65
CA GLU A 313 17.38 10.88 16.14
C GLU A 313 17.44 9.84 15.02
N LYS A 314 16.56 9.95 14.01
CA LYS A 314 16.46 9.07 12.84
C LYS A 314 16.19 9.88 11.59
N THR A 315 17.19 10.05 10.72
CA THR A 315 17.03 10.91 9.55
C THR A 315 16.28 10.24 8.40
N TYR A 316 16.18 8.91 8.40
CA TYR A 316 15.71 8.09 7.28
C TYR A 316 16.52 8.27 5.99
N TYR A 317 17.78 8.68 6.13
CA TYR A 317 18.82 8.52 5.11
C TYR A 317 19.84 7.52 5.56
N ALA A 318 20.39 6.76 4.62
CA ALA A 318 21.30 5.67 4.89
C ALA A 318 22.60 5.81 4.12
N VAL A 319 23.68 5.25 4.68
CA VAL A 319 24.98 5.23 4.03
C VAL A 319 25.69 3.90 4.22
N ARG A 320 26.51 3.54 3.25
CA ARG A 320 27.54 2.50 3.36
C ARG A 320 28.70 2.77 2.41
N ARG A 321 29.77 1.99 2.58
CA ARG A 321 30.85 1.84 1.63
C ARG A 321 30.63 0.57 0.80
N THR A 322 30.66 0.66 -0.52
CA THR A 322 30.56 -0.54 -1.39
C THR A 322 31.81 -1.41 -1.27
N THR A 323 31.76 -2.63 -1.82
CA THR A 323 32.92 -3.52 -1.93
C THR A 323 34.05 -2.94 -2.80
N THR A 324 33.73 -1.98 -3.67
CA THR A 324 34.67 -1.23 -4.51
C THR A 324 35.20 0.05 -3.84
N ASN A 325 34.98 0.23 -2.53
CA ASN A 325 35.34 1.41 -1.74
C ASN A 325 34.68 2.72 -2.18
N ARG A 326 33.56 2.64 -2.91
CA ARG A 326 32.71 3.78 -3.26
C ARG A 326 31.75 4.09 -2.12
N VAL A 327 31.28 5.33 -2.04
CA VAL A 327 30.24 5.71 -1.07
C VAL A 327 28.88 5.53 -1.73
N HIS A 328 27.95 4.92 -1.00
CA HIS A 328 26.56 4.77 -1.38
C HIS A 328 25.68 5.48 -0.36
N VAL A 329 24.77 6.35 -0.83
CA VAL A 329 23.80 7.07 -0.01
C VAL A 329 22.40 6.86 -0.58
N GLU A 330 21.42 6.60 0.27
CA GLU A 330 20.04 6.39 -0.15
C GLU A 330 19.02 6.92 0.85
N SER A 331 17.77 7.07 0.39
CA SER A 331 16.61 7.46 1.21
C SER A 331 15.78 6.22 1.57
N CYS A 332 15.32 6.18 2.82
CA CYS A 332 14.51 5.08 3.38
C CYS A 332 13.01 5.35 3.31
N GLY A 333 12.59 6.62 3.21
CA GLY A 333 11.17 7.03 3.19
C GLY A 333 10.60 7.22 1.79
N VAL A 334 11.12 6.55 0.78
CA VAL A 334 10.71 6.74 -0.62
C VAL A 334 9.23 6.39 -0.83
N GLU A 335 8.52 7.25 -1.56
CA GLU A 335 7.09 7.06 -1.85
C GLU A 335 6.89 6.68 -3.33
N LEU A 336 5.69 6.19 -3.68
CA LEU A 336 5.33 5.79 -5.05
C LEU A 336 6.18 4.63 -5.63
N GLY A 337 6.80 3.81 -4.78
CA GLY A 337 7.65 2.70 -5.22
C GLY A 337 8.95 3.15 -5.93
N GLU A 338 9.35 4.42 -5.77
CA GLU A 338 10.61 4.91 -6.33
C GLU A 338 11.82 4.43 -5.53
N LEU A 339 12.99 4.38 -6.18
CA LEU A 339 14.28 4.22 -5.51
C LEU A 339 15.08 5.51 -5.65
N ILE A 340 15.59 6.03 -4.53
CA ILE A 340 16.35 7.28 -4.48
C ILE A 340 17.69 7.02 -3.81
N SER A 341 18.74 7.01 -4.62
CA SER A 341 20.11 6.79 -4.17
C SER A 341 21.15 7.48 -5.05
N VAL A 342 22.33 7.69 -4.49
CA VAL A 342 23.51 8.24 -5.16
C VAL A 342 24.71 7.37 -4.81
N GLU A 343 25.53 7.04 -5.81
CA GLU A 343 26.80 6.32 -5.61
C GLU A 343 27.95 7.12 -6.23
N GLN A 344 29.06 7.26 -5.49
CA GLN A 344 30.26 7.99 -5.90
C GLN A 344 31.23 7.12 -6.64
#